data_AF-A0A518U9F2-F1
#
_entry.id   AF-A0A518U9F2-F1
#
_cell.length_a   1.000
_cell.length_b   1.000
_cell.length_c   1.000
_cell.angle_alpha   90.00
_cell.angle_beta   90.00
_cell.angle_gamma   90.00
#
_symmetry.space_group_name_H-M   'P 1'
#
loop_
_entity.id
_entity.type
_entity.pdbx_description
1 polymer ?
#
loop_
_entity_poly.entity_id
_entity_poly.type
_entity_poly.pdbx_seq_one_letter_code
_entity_poly.pdbx_strand_id
1 'polypeptide(L)'
;MASITFDTLKYAERLKAAGTTENQAKAKAKALAGAFSEAMEAQLATKTDIYRVERELVVLKWMTGIVLGGIIALIMKTFFPA
;
A
#
# COMPACT_ATOMS: atom_id res chain seq x y z
N MET A 1 1.00 -4.43 -9.46
CA MET A 1 0.00 -3.44 -8.99
C MET A 1 -0.54 -2.72 -10.22
N ALA A 2 -1.75 -3.06 -10.66
CA ALA A 2 -2.38 -2.37 -11.78
C ALA A 2 -2.81 -0.97 -11.29
N SER A 3 -2.15 0.06 -11.82
CA SER A 3 -2.62 1.44 -11.66
C SER A 3 -3.93 1.57 -12.44
N ILE A 4 -5.04 1.79 -11.75
CA ILE A 4 -6.30 2.15 -12.41
C ILE A 4 -6.17 3.64 -12.74
N THR A 5 -5.87 3.95 -14.00
CA THR A 5 -5.78 5.34 -14.47
C THR A 5 -7.19 5.88 -14.75
N PHE A 6 -7.50 7.05 -14.18
CA PHE A 6 -8.75 7.76 -14.45
C PHE A 6 -8.63 8.54 -15.77
N ASP A 7 -9.38 8.11 -16.79
CA ASP A 7 -9.42 8.78 -18.09
C ASP A 7 -10.44 9.94 -18.08
N THR A 8 -9.93 11.14 -17.86
CA THR A 8 -10.71 12.39 -17.83
C THR A 8 -11.42 12.68 -19.14
N LEU A 9 -10.82 12.31 -20.28
CA LEU A 9 -11.39 12.59 -21.59
C LEU A 9 -12.60 11.70 -21.84
N LYS A 10 -12.45 10.39 -21.64
CA LYS A 10 -13.53 9.41 -21.78
C LYS A 10 -14.69 9.68 -20.82
N TYR A 11 -14.41 10.17 -19.62
CA TYR A 11 -15.44 10.57 -18.66
C TYR A 11 -16.18 11.84 -19.11
N ALA A 12 -15.47 12.86 -19.60
CA ALA A 12 -16.10 14.07 -20.15
C ALA A 12 -16.95 13.77 -21.39
N GLU A 13 -16.51 12.86 -22.26
CA GLU A 13 -17.29 12.44 -23.44
C GLU A 13 -18.58 11.74 -23.06
N ARG A 14 -18.58 10.87 -22.04
CA ARG A 14 -19.79 10.25 -21.51
C ARG A 14 -20.76 11.29 -20.94
N LEU A 15 -20.26 12.29 -20.23
CA LEU A 15 -21.10 13.38 -19.71
C LEU A 15 -21.72 14.21 -20.84
N LYS A 16 -20.95 14.48 -21.91
CA LYS A 16 -21.49 15.14 -23.11
C LYS A 16 -22.57 14.31 -23.79
N ALA A 17 -22.35 13.00 -23.95
CA ALA A 17 -23.33 12.08 -24.52
C ALA A 17 -24.62 12.00 -23.68
N ALA A 18 -24.52 12.23 -22.37
CA ALA A 18 -25.65 12.33 -21.45
C ALA A 18 -26.33 13.73 -21.43
N GLY A 19 -25.95 14.64 -22.32
CA GLY A 19 -26.56 15.97 -22.45
C GLY A 19 -25.91 17.07 -21.60
N THR A 20 -24.76 16.82 -20.96
CA THR A 20 -24.01 17.87 -20.24
C THR A 20 -23.25 18.76 -21.22
N THR A 21 -23.26 20.08 -21.01
CA THR A 21 -22.48 21.01 -21.84
C THR A 21 -20.98 20.72 -21.73
N GLU A 22 -20.22 20.94 -22.80
CA GLU A 22 -18.79 20.58 -22.86
C GLU A 22 -17.97 21.19 -21.72
N ASN A 23 -18.23 22.46 -21.40
CA ASN A 23 -17.54 23.15 -20.31
C ASN A 23 -17.82 22.50 -18.95
N GLN A 24 -19.07 22.11 -18.68
CA GLN A 24 -19.42 21.42 -17.44
C GLN A 24 -18.87 19.99 -17.41
N ALA A 25 -18.88 19.28 -18.54
CA ALA A 25 -18.34 17.93 -18.64
C ALA A 25 -16.83 17.91 -18.35
N LYS A 26 -16.06 18.83 -18.93
CA LYS A 26 -14.62 18.99 -18.66
C LYS A 26 -14.37 19.41 -17.21
N ALA A 27 -15.14 20.35 -16.68
CA ALA A 27 -14.99 20.79 -15.29
C ALA A 27 -15.24 19.65 -14.28
N LYS A 28 -16.33 18.90 -14.47
CA LYS A 28 -16.65 17.72 -13.64
C LYS A 28 -15.58 16.64 -13.74
N ALA A 29 -15.10 16.35 -14.95
CA ALA A 29 -14.02 15.38 -15.16
C ALA A 29 -12.74 15.77 -14.42
N LYS A 30 -12.36 17.05 -14.51
CA LYS A 30 -11.14 17.56 -13.87
C LYS A 30 -11.26 17.61 -12.35
N ALA A 31 -12.40 18.03 -11.82
CA ALA A 31 -12.68 18.03 -10.39
C ALA A 31 -12.67 16.60 -9.82
N LEU A 32 -13.31 15.65 -10.53
CA LEU A 32 -13.32 14.25 -10.11
C LEU A 32 -11.93 13.62 -10.17
N ALA A 33 -11.13 13.92 -11.20
CA ALA A 33 -9.76 13.45 -11.28
C ALA A 33 -8.89 13.97 -10.14
N GLY A 34 -9.03 15.24 -9.77
CA GLY A 34 -8.34 15.83 -8.62
C GLY A 34 -8.72 15.14 -7.32
N ALA A 35 -10.03 15.03 -7.03
CA ALA A 35 -10.52 14.36 -5.83
C ALA A 35 -10.13 12.86 -5.78
N PHE A 36 -10.12 12.18 -6.93
CA PHE A 36 -9.71 10.79 -7.02
C PHE A 36 -8.21 10.62 -6.77
N SER A 37 -7.37 11.51 -7.30
CA SER A 37 -5.93 11.50 -7.04
C SER A 37 -5.64 11.70 -5.54
N GLU A 38 -6.29 12.67 -4.92
CA GLU A 38 -6.12 12.98 -3.49
C GLU A 38 -6.64 11.83 -2.59
N ALA A 39 -7.79 11.25 -2.93
CA ALA A 39 -8.32 10.09 -2.22
C ALA A 39 -7.44 8.84 -2.37
N MET A 40 -6.86 8.61 -3.54
CA MET A 40 -5.89 7.53 -3.73
C MET A 40 -4.65 7.75 -2.89
N GLU A 41 -4.09 8.96 -2.87
CA GLU A 41 -2.94 9.29 -2.01
C GLU A 41 -3.23 9.05 -0.53
N ALA A 42 -4.47 9.32 -0.07
CA ALA A 42 -4.89 9.10 1.31
C ALA A 42 -5.21 7.64 1.66
N GLN A 43 -5.67 6.82 0.71
CA GLN A 43 -6.02 5.40 0.94
C GLN A 43 -4.89 4.42 0.69
N LEU A 44 -3.87 4.78 -0.08
CA LEU A 44 -2.66 3.96 -0.11
C LEU A 44 -2.07 4.02 1.29
N ALA A 45 -2.08 2.88 2.01
CA ALA A 45 -1.16 2.68 3.13
C ALA A 45 0.19 3.19 2.65
N THR A 46 0.66 4.29 3.26
CA THR A 46 1.79 5.04 2.73
C THR A 46 2.88 4.01 2.52
N LYS A 47 3.55 3.96 1.35
CA LYS A 47 4.62 2.95 1.13
C LYS A 47 5.59 2.91 2.33
N THR A 48 5.77 4.06 2.98
CA THR A 48 6.41 4.27 4.27
C THR A 48 5.95 3.35 5.41
N ASP A 49 4.65 3.13 5.60
CA ASP A 49 4.12 2.24 6.64
C ASP A 49 4.48 0.78 6.37
N ILE A 50 4.46 0.35 5.10
CA ILE A 50 4.92 -0.99 4.71
C ILE A 50 6.41 -1.14 5.03
N TYR A 51 7.24 -0.16 4.65
CA TYR A 51 8.66 -0.17 4.98
C TYR A 51 8.94 -0.16 6.49
N ARG A 52 8.10 0.51 7.29
CA ARG A 52 8.20 0.50 8.75
C ARG A 52 7.92 -0.90 9.31
N VAL A 53 6.83 -1.52 8.89
CA VAL A 53 6.46 -2.88 9.32
C VAL A 53 7.50 -3.91 8.87
N GLU A 54 8.04 -3.80 7.65
CA GLU A 54 9.13 -4.68 7.19
C GLU A 54 10.38 -4.59 8.08
N ARG A 55 10.77 -3.38 8.49
CA ARG A 55 11.93 -3.19 9.40
C ARG A 55 11.69 -3.84 10.75
N GLU A 56 10.51 -3.63 11.34
CA GLU A 56 10.13 -4.25 12.61
C GLU A 56 10.10 -5.78 12.51
N LEU A 57 9.60 -6.33 11.39
CA LEU A 57 9.60 -7.77 11.13
C LEU A 57 11.00 -8.36 10.98
N VAL A 58 11.93 -7.65 10.35
CA VAL A 58 13.33 -8.11 10.23
C VAL A 58 13.99 -8.21 11.61
N VAL A 59 13.78 -7.22 12.48
CA VAL A 59 14.28 -7.25 13.86
C VAL A 59 13.67 -8.42 14.62
N LEU A 60 12.34 -8.60 14.54
CA LEU A 60 11.64 -9.69 15.21
C LEU A 60 12.12 -11.07 14.73
N LYS A 61 12.41 -11.22 13.43
CA LYS A 61 12.95 -12.46 12.85
C LYS A 61 14.31 -12.83 13.46
N TRP A 62 15.20 -11.85 13.58
CA TRP A 62 16.53 -12.07 14.16
C TRP A 62 16.48 -12.33 15.67
N MET A 63 15.65 -11.59 16.41
CA MET A 63 15.43 -11.85 17.84
C MET A 63 14.90 -13.27 18.07
N THR A 64 13.91 -13.70 17.29
CA THR A 64 13.36 -15.07 17.38
C THR A 64 14.44 -16.11 17.09
N GLY A 65 15.28 -15.89 16.08
CA GLY A 65 16.41 -16.77 15.78
C GLY A 65 17.42 -16.89 16.92
N ILE A 66 17.78 -15.76 17.56
CA ILE A 66 18.69 -15.75 18.71
C ILE A 66 18.08 -16.47 19.91
N VAL A 67 16.82 -16.21 20.22
CA VAL A 67 16.12 -16.87 21.33
C VAL A 67 16.03 -18.38 21.11
N LEU A 68 15.61 -18.81 19.91
CA LEU A 68 15.55 -20.23 19.56
C LEU A 68 16.95 -20.87 19.61
N GLY A 69 17.97 -20.20 19.09
CA GLY A 69 19.36 -20.66 19.18
C GLY A 69 19.84 -20.82 20.62
N GLY A 70 19.52 -19.86 21.49
CA GLY A 70 19.82 -19.92 22.93
C GLY A 70 19.12 -21.08 23.63
N ILE A 71 17.83 -21.29 23.34
CA ILE A 71 17.06 -22.43 23.87
C ILE A 71 17.69 -23.75 23.42
N ILE A 72 18.02 -23.89 22.13
CA ILE A 72 18.66 -25.10 21.59
C ILE A 72 20.02 -25.33 22.25
N ALA A 73 20.83 -24.28 22.44
CA ALA A 73 22.12 -24.38 23.11
C ALA A 73 21.99 -24.84 24.57
N LEU A 74 21.00 -24.34 25.31
CA LEU A 74 20.70 -24.79 26.67
C LEU A 74 20.28 -26.26 26.68
N ILE A 75 19.40 -26.67 25.77
CA ILE A 75 18.99 -28.08 25.64
C ILE A 75 20.21 -28.97 25.37
N MET A 76 21.08 -28.58 24.43
CA MET A 76 22.31 -29.34 24.15
C MET A 76 23.22 -29.43 25.38
N LYS A 77 23.45 -28.32 26.10
CA LYS A 77 24.26 -28.31 27.33
C LYS A 77 23.68 -29.20 28.43
N THR A 78 22.35 -29.22 28.60
CA THR A 78 21.68 -29.96 29.67
C THR A 78 21.57 -31.45 29.39
N PHE A 79 21.28 -31.84 28.14
CA PHE A 79 20.99 -33.23 27.78
C PHE A 79 22.15 -33.97 27.10
N PHE A 80 23.13 -33.24 26.54
CA PHE A 80 24.34 -33.81 25.92
C PHE A 80 25.61 -33.15 26.47
N PRO A 81 25.88 -33.24 27.79
CA PRO A 81 27.14 -32.79 28.35
C PRO A 81 28.24 -33.78 27.92
N ALA A 82 28.92 -33.48 26.81
CA ALA A 82 30.23 -34.04 26.53
C ALA A 82 31.29 -33.39 27.42
#